data_AF-A0A971CD53-F1
#
_entry.id   AF-A0A971CD53-F1
#
_cell.length_a   1.000
_cell.length_b   1.000
_cell.length_c   1.000
_cell.angle_alpha   90.00
_cell.angle_beta   90.00
_cell.angle_gamma   90.00
#
_symmetry.space_group_name_H-M   'P 1'
#
loop_
_entity.id
_entity.type
_entity.pdbx_description
1 polymer ?
#
loop_
_entity_poly.entity_id
_entity_poly.type
_entity_poly.pdbx_seq_one_letter_code
_entity_poly.pdbx_strand_id
1 'polypeptide(L)'
;MARRTGLVVAGALVAAVAAGCGAATGNDGNGTSGSASVSRQTTDPAALVGLWRVDGADGEERDAVLRLDDQGLTLWRDCGSLSGGWAADASGLFVGHVFGAGNGCLSGTVPDDLTPGWLRRVTSFGSDAKTPVLRDRDGQTVARLLPGGHPSLAPDDDTSLGEPPVPGDRVRAARVPAAPLPAGLEPADRAGLTGHWLPAGKRHGTGDDAPHLAVEDDGRWQGSDGCNGQSGGWTVGPDGAFLATVGPQTLIGCDGVDVGDWVSRAARAGLDGRTLVLLDRSGKELGRLVPDAS
;
A
#
# COMPACT_ATOMS: atom_id res chain seq x y z
N MET A 1 46.91 -33.97 47.93
CA MET A 1 47.65 -32.69 48.10
C MET A 1 46.67 -31.62 48.54
N ALA A 2 47.12 -30.74 49.43
CA ALA A 2 46.30 -29.95 50.34
C ALA A 2 45.56 -28.76 49.71
N ARG A 3 44.40 -28.46 50.31
CA ARG A 3 43.76 -27.16 50.58
C ARG A 3 44.04 -25.99 49.62
N ARG A 4 42.94 -25.35 49.18
CA ARG A 4 42.68 -23.95 49.56
C ARG A 4 41.18 -23.63 49.60
N THR A 5 40.83 -23.00 50.71
CA THR A 5 39.52 -22.60 51.20
C THR A 5 39.24 -21.16 50.79
N GLY A 6 37.98 -20.81 50.52
CA GLY A 6 37.48 -19.44 50.44
C GLY A 6 36.02 -19.39 50.89
N LEU A 7 35.77 -18.75 52.03
CA LEU A 7 34.49 -18.51 52.73
C LEU A 7 33.51 -17.66 51.86
N VAL A 8 32.23 -18.01 51.74
CA VAL A 8 31.02 -17.66 52.56
C VAL A 8 30.51 -16.21 52.40
N VAL A 9 29.22 -16.08 52.03
CA VAL A 9 28.10 -15.38 52.71
C VAL A 9 26.90 -15.52 51.74
N ALA A 10 25.94 -16.44 51.95
CA ALA A 10 24.79 -16.40 52.86
C ALA A 10 23.75 -15.31 52.50
N GLY A 11 22.60 -15.77 52.00
CA GLY A 11 21.37 -14.99 51.79
C GLY A 11 20.26 -15.96 51.41
N ALA A 12 19.49 -16.36 52.41
CA ALA A 12 18.56 -17.49 52.37
C ALA A 12 17.09 -17.02 52.28
N LEU A 13 16.22 -18.01 51.98
CA LEU A 13 14.80 -18.14 52.40
C LEU A 13 13.78 -17.27 51.61
N VAL A 14 12.59 -17.72 51.17
CA VAL A 14 11.74 -18.88 51.48
C VAL A 14 10.72 -19.10 50.35
N ALA A 15 10.35 -20.36 50.14
CA ALA A 15 9.30 -20.85 49.26
C ALA A 15 7.88 -20.67 49.84
N ALA A 16 6.87 -20.56 48.98
CA ALA A 16 5.53 -21.09 49.29
C ALA A 16 4.78 -21.43 48.00
N VAL A 17 4.58 -22.72 47.77
CA VAL A 17 3.60 -23.28 46.82
C VAL A 17 2.30 -23.43 47.59
N ALA A 18 1.18 -22.97 47.02
CA ALA A 18 -0.14 -23.42 47.42
C ALA A 18 -0.99 -23.64 46.16
N ALA A 19 -1.21 -24.92 45.85
CA ALA A 19 -2.25 -25.37 44.94
C ALA A 19 -3.60 -25.23 45.66
N GLY A 20 -4.61 -24.71 44.96
CA GLY A 20 -5.98 -24.66 45.44
C GLY A 20 -6.96 -24.70 44.27
N CYS A 21 -7.41 -25.91 43.91
CA CYS A 21 -8.61 -26.10 43.12
C CYS A 21 -9.82 -25.87 44.03
N GLY A 22 -10.71 -24.96 43.64
CA GLY A 22 -12.03 -24.79 44.23
C GLY A 22 -13.01 -24.39 43.14
N ALA A 23 -13.82 -25.33 42.68
CA ALA A 23 -15.01 -25.05 41.90
C ALA A 23 -16.18 -24.85 42.85
N ALA A 24 -16.84 -23.68 42.80
CA ALA A 24 -18.15 -23.47 43.39
C ALA A 24 -18.93 -22.46 42.53
N THR A 25 -20.13 -22.90 42.17
CA THR A 25 -21.18 -22.28 41.38
C THR A 25 -21.75 -21.00 42.00
N GLY A 26 -22.07 -19.99 41.18
CA GLY A 26 -22.91 -18.86 41.60
C GLY A 26 -22.83 -17.66 40.67
N ASN A 27 -23.87 -17.50 39.85
CA ASN A 27 -24.16 -16.38 38.95
C ASN A 27 -24.22 -15.04 39.70
N ASP A 28 -23.61 -13.98 39.16
CA ASP A 28 -24.22 -12.65 38.96
C ASP A 28 -23.19 -11.67 38.35
N GLY A 29 -23.68 -10.87 37.40
CA GLY A 29 -22.87 -10.20 36.40
C GLY A 29 -21.99 -9.04 36.88
N ASN A 30 -20.88 -8.87 36.18
CA ASN A 30 -20.51 -7.56 35.67
C ASN A 30 -19.60 -7.79 34.45
N GLY A 31 -20.14 -7.51 33.27
CA GLY A 31 -19.37 -7.52 32.03
C GLY A 31 -18.27 -6.48 32.11
N THR A 32 -17.03 -6.96 32.12
CA THR A 32 -15.90 -6.17 31.65
C THR A 32 -15.17 -7.04 30.65
N SER A 33 -15.81 -7.23 29.49
CA SER A 33 -15.06 -7.46 28.26
C SER A 33 -14.21 -6.22 28.06
N GLY A 34 -13.00 -6.25 28.62
CA GLY A 34 -11.96 -5.34 28.22
C GLY A 34 -11.74 -5.57 26.75
N SER A 35 -12.36 -4.75 25.90
CA SER A 35 -11.89 -4.53 24.55
C SER A 35 -10.45 -4.10 24.70
N ALA A 36 -9.53 -5.06 24.56
CA ALA A 36 -8.15 -4.75 24.28
C ALA A 36 -8.18 -4.01 22.95
N SER A 37 -8.24 -2.69 23.02
CA SER A 37 -7.86 -1.82 21.93
C SER A 37 -6.40 -2.14 21.66
N VAL A 38 -6.16 -3.15 20.80
CA VAL A 38 -4.86 -3.37 20.19
C VAL A 38 -4.55 -2.04 19.53
N SER A 39 -3.67 -1.27 20.16
CA SER A 39 -3.22 0.01 19.63
C SER A 39 -2.50 -0.35 18.33
N ARG A 40 -3.20 -0.26 17.19
CA ARG A 40 -2.58 -0.45 15.89
C ARG A 40 -1.42 0.52 15.83
N GLN A 41 -0.21 -0.01 15.75
CA GLN A 41 0.96 0.82 15.56
C GLN A 41 0.79 1.51 14.21
N THR A 42 0.65 2.83 14.25
CA THR A 42 0.59 3.64 13.04
C THR A 42 1.99 3.74 12.45
N THR A 43 2.11 3.48 11.16
CA THR A 43 3.35 3.66 10.42
C THR A 43 3.40 5.10 9.87
N ASP A 44 4.59 5.66 9.66
CA ASP A 44 4.75 6.99 9.07
C ASP A 44 5.11 6.88 7.57
N PRO A 45 4.18 7.18 6.64
CA PRO A 45 4.47 7.15 5.20
C PRO A 45 5.62 8.06 4.78
N ALA A 46 5.89 9.12 5.54
CA ALA A 46 6.99 10.02 5.20
C ALA A 46 8.37 9.41 5.42
N ALA A 47 8.47 8.31 6.19
CA ALA A 47 9.71 7.55 6.31
C ALA A 47 10.11 6.87 4.99
N LEU A 48 9.18 6.74 4.03
CA LEU A 48 9.45 6.22 2.69
C LEU A 48 10.03 7.29 1.75
N VAL A 49 9.84 8.58 2.04
CA VAL A 49 10.35 9.65 1.17
C VAL A 49 11.87 9.68 1.25
N GLY A 50 12.54 9.51 0.12
CA GLY A 50 13.99 9.45 0.07
C GLY A 50 14.56 8.93 -1.24
N LEU A 51 15.89 8.85 -1.26
CA LEU A 51 16.70 8.20 -2.29
C LEU A 51 17.33 6.93 -1.69
N TRP A 52 16.92 5.78 -2.21
CA TRP A 52 17.16 4.48 -1.61
C TRP A 52 17.92 3.56 -2.54
N ARG A 53 18.92 2.86 -2.03
CA ARG A 53 19.39 1.61 -2.65
C ARG A 53 18.38 0.52 -2.31
N VAL A 54 17.96 -0.25 -3.32
CA VAL A 54 17.03 -1.36 -3.14
C VAL A 54 17.82 -2.63 -2.80
N ASP A 55 17.63 -3.16 -1.59
CA ASP A 55 18.31 -4.37 -1.11
C ASP A 55 17.35 -5.55 -0.95
N GLY A 56 17.80 -6.74 -1.36
CA GLY A 56 17.04 -8.01 -1.21
C GLY A 56 15.87 -8.21 -2.17
N ALA A 57 15.65 -7.31 -3.14
CA ALA A 57 14.56 -7.45 -4.11
C ALA A 57 14.92 -8.46 -5.22
N ASP A 58 14.17 -9.56 -5.29
CA ASP A 58 14.38 -10.58 -6.31
C ASP A 58 14.23 -10.02 -7.73
N GLY A 59 15.25 -10.24 -8.56
CA GLY A 59 15.27 -9.78 -9.95
C GLY A 59 15.57 -8.29 -10.13
N GLU A 60 15.96 -7.59 -9.06
CA GLU A 60 16.43 -6.19 -9.15
C GLU A 60 17.95 -6.10 -9.21
N GLU A 61 18.44 -5.05 -9.87
CA GLU A 61 19.85 -4.71 -9.97
C GLU A 61 20.39 -4.20 -8.63
N ARG A 62 21.64 -4.57 -8.30
CA ARG A 62 22.25 -4.24 -6.99
C ARG A 62 22.47 -2.75 -6.76
N ASP A 63 22.62 -2.01 -7.85
CA ASP A 63 22.86 -0.56 -7.83
C ASP A 63 21.61 0.21 -8.27
N ALA A 64 20.45 -0.46 -8.34
CA ALA A 64 19.18 0.21 -8.58
C ALA A 64 18.88 1.22 -7.46
N VAL A 65 18.45 2.41 -7.88
CA VAL A 65 18.11 3.50 -6.96
C VAL A 65 16.62 3.80 -7.09
N LEU A 66 15.91 3.69 -5.98
CA LEU A 66 14.50 4.07 -5.87
C LEU A 66 14.39 5.44 -5.22
N ARG A 67 13.79 6.40 -5.92
CA ARG A 67 13.28 7.64 -5.34
C ARG A 67 11.79 7.53 -5.12
N LEU A 68 11.38 7.87 -3.90
CA LEU A 68 9.99 8.11 -3.56
C LEU A 68 9.89 9.55 -3.07
N ASP A 69 9.06 10.36 -3.73
CA ASP A 69 8.81 11.73 -3.32
C ASP A 69 7.31 12.09 -3.41
N ASP A 70 7.01 13.38 -3.23
CA ASP A 70 5.62 13.84 -3.25
C ASP A 70 4.97 13.71 -4.64
N GLN A 71 5.76 13.73 -5.72
CA GLN A 71 5.30 13.67 -7.10
C GLN A 71 5.12 12.23 -7.58
N GLY A 72 5.98 11.31 -7.16
CA GLY A 72 5.89 9.93 -7.62
C GLY A 72 7.05 9.04 -7.23
N LEU A 73 7.18 7.99 -8.00
CA LEU A 73 8.21 6.96 -7.90
C LEU A 73 9.10 7.04 -9.14
N THR A 74 10.41 7.04 -8.92
CA THR A 74 11.40 6.85 -9.98
C THR A 74 12.38 5.76 -9.59
N LEU A 75 12.62 4.81 -10.48
CA LEU A 75 13.57 3.72 -10.28
C LEU A 75 14.64 3.78 -11.37
N TRP A 76 15.88 4.10 -10.99
CA TRP A 76 17.03 4.07 -11.90
C TRP A 76 17.68 2.70 -11.90
N ARG A 77 18.05 2.26 -13.11
CA ARG A 77 18.69 1.01 -13.48
C ARG A 77 19.75 1.28 -14.54
N ASP A 78 20.51 0.26 -14.91
CA ASP A 78 21.50 0.31 -15.99
C ASP A 78 20.87 0.74 -17.33
N CYS A 79 19.60 0.38 -17.58
CA CYS A 79 18.88 0.74 -18.79
C CYS A 79 18.38 2.21 -18.82
N GLY A 80 18.44 2.94 -17.71
CA GLY A 80 17.84 4.26 -17.53
C GLY A 80 16.84 4.29 -16.37
N SER A 81 15.79 5.10 -16.48
CA SER A 81 14.80 5.27 -15.41
C SER A 81 13.44 4.68 -15.77
N LEU A 82 12.75 4.15 -14.76
CA LEU A 82 11.33 3.84 -14.77
C LEU A 82 10.60 4.91 -13.94
N SER A 83 9.47 5.39 -14.43
CA SER A 83 8.66 6.41 -13.76
C SER A 83 7.26 5.90 -13.46
N GLY A 84 6.75 6.26 -12.29
CA GLY A 84 5.55 5.68 -11.75
C GLY A 84 4.91 6.47 -10.63
N GLY A 85 3.82 5.92 -10.11
CA GLY A 85 3.12 6.43 -8.94
C GLY A 85 3.36 5.54 -7.73
N TRP A 86 3.21 6.11 -6.55
CA TRP A 86 3.12 5.34 -5.31
C TRP A 86 2.17 6.00 -4.32
N ALA A 87 1.58 5.18 -3.46
CA ALA A 87 0.79 5.62 -2.33
C ALA A 87 1.07 4.75 -1.11
N ALA A 88 0.98 5.35 0.06
CA ALA A 88 1.08 4.66 1.35
C ALA A 88 0.20 5.36 2.38
N ASP A 89 -0.13 4.67 3.47
CA ASP A 89 -0.94 5.24 4.55
C ASP A 89 -0.44 4.91 5.95
N ALA A 90 -1.07 5.53 6.95
CA ALA A 90 -0.73 5.34 8.35
C ALA A 90 -0.99 3.91 8.87
N SER A 91 -1.69 3.06 8.12
CA SER A 91 -1.90 1.64 8.48
C SER A 91 -0.73 0.75 8.07
N GLY A 92 0.23 1.28 7.30
CA GLY A 92 1.33 0.50 6.75
C GLY A 92 1.03 -0.07 5.37
N LEU A 93 -0.06 0.34 4.71
CA LEU A 93 -0.36 -0.10 3.35
C LEU A 93 0.54 0.63 2.35
N PHE A 94 0.95 -0.04 1.26
CA PHE A 94 1.79 0.51 0.21
C PHE A 94 1.38 -0.04 -1.16
N VAL A 95 1.39 0.82 -2.17
CA VAL A 95 1.32 0.43 -3.58
C VAL A 95 2.31 1.27 -4.39
N GLY A 96 3.01 0.64 -5.33
CA GLY A 96 3.83 1.28 -6.33
C GLY A 96 3.55 0.68 -7.70
N HIS A 97 3.49 1.52 -8.73
CA HIS A 97 3.21 1.08 -10.10
C HIS A 97 3.98 1.94 -11.10
N VAL A 98 4.58 1.31 -12.10
CA VAL A 98 5.34 2.00 -13.16
C VAL A 98 4.43 2.24 -14.36
N PHE A 99 4.46 3.45 -14.91
CA PHE A 99 3.67 3.84 -16.08
C PHE A 99 4.54 4.23 -17.28
N GLY A 100 5.83 4.51 -17.04
CA GLY A 100 6.75 4.98 -18.06
C GLY A 100 8.15 4.45 -17.85
N ALA A 101 8.92 4.46 -18.94
CA ALA A 101 10.30 4.01 -18.95
C ALA A 101 11.10 4.86 -19.94
N GLY A 102 12.35 5.14 -19.61
CA GLY A 102 13.31 5.71 -20.54
C GLY A 102 13.60 4.76 -21.69
N ASN A 103 13.97 5.31 -22.86
CA ASN A 103 14.15 4.54 -24.09
C ASN A 103 15.09 3.34 -23.96
N GLY A 104 16.15 3.44 -23.14
CA GLY A 104 17.08 2.31 -22.93
C GLY A 104 16.41 1.11 -22.27
N CYS A 105 15.38 1.32 -21.45
CA CYS A 105 14.60 0.28 -20.79
C CYS A 105 13.49 -0.33 -21.67
N LEU A 106 13.20 0.25 -22.85
CA LEU A 106 12.15 -0.19 -23.77
C LEU A 106 12.69 -1.02 -24.96
N SER A 107 13.92 -1.51 -24.87
CA SER A 107 14.56 -2.24 -25.98
C SER A 107 13.84 -3.56 -26.29
N GLY A 108 13.41 -3.74 -27.54
CA GLY A 108 12.75 -4.97 -28.01
C GLY A 108 11.23 -4.89 -27.94
N THR A 109 10.56 -5.97 -27.52
CA THR A 109 9.11 -5.98 -27.30
C THR A 109 8.83 -5.30 -25.96
N VAL A 110 8.09 -4.18 -26.00
CA VAL A 110 7.63 -3.49 -24.79
C VAL A 110 6.67 -4.42 -24.04
N PRO A 111 6.93 -4.72 -22.75
CA PRO A 111 6.04 -5.58 -21.98
C PRO A 111 4.73 -4.85 -21.66
N ASP A 112 3.66 -5.62 -21.48
CA ASP A 112 2.34 -5.10 -21.10
C ASP A 112 2.34 -4.46 -19.69
N ASP A 113 3.26 -4.90 -18.81
CA ASP A 113 3.50 -4.33 -17.48
C ASP A 113 4.97 -3.93 -17.34
N LEU A 114 5.21 -2.63 -17.14
CA LEU A 114 6.54 -2.07 -16.86
C LEU A 114 6.94 -2.21 -15.39
N THR A 115 6.00 -2.57 -14.51
CA THR A 115 6.24 -2.67 -13.08
C THR A 115 7.13 -3.87 -12.76
N PRO A 116 8.28 -3.66 -12.10
CA PRO A 116 9.15 -4.75 -11.68
C PRO A 116 8.41 -5.78 -10.84
N GLY A 117 8.70 -7.06 -11.08
CA GLY A 117 8.00 -8.15 -10.41
C GLY A 117 8.10 -8.11 -8.88
N TRP A 118 9.19 -7.59 -8.31
CA TRP A 118 9.28 -7.37 -6.86
C TRP A 118 8.35 -6.24 -6.40
N LEU A 119 8.31 -5.11 -7.13
CA LEU A 119 7.51 -3.94 -6.76
C LEU A 119 6.02 -4.26 -6.80
N ARG A 120 5.58 -5.01 -7.82
CA ARG A 120 4.19 -5.48 -7.95
C ARG A 120 3.74 -6.35 -6.76
N ARG A 121 4.65 -7.09 -6.12
CA ARG A 121 4.31 -7.92 -4.94
C ARG A 121 4.15 -7.11 -3.66
N VAL A 122 4.67 -5.89 -3.60
CA VAL A 122 4.63 -5.08 -2.37
C VAL A 122 3.21 -4.58 -2.14
N THR A 123 2.68 -4.89 -0.97
CA THR A 123 1.36 -4.42 -0.52
C THR A 123 1.43 -3.61 0.76
N SER A 124 2.55 -3.68 1.49
CA SER A 124 2.72 -3.02 2.77
C SER A 124 4.15 -2.57 3.01
N PHE A 125 4.32 -1.69 4.00
CA PHE A 125 5.60 -1.22 4.46
C PHE A 125 5.65 -1.17 5.99
N GLY A 126 6.86 -1.19 6.50
CA GLY A 126 7.16 -0.98 7.92
C GLY A 126 8.57 -0.44 8.09
N SER A 127 9.15 -0.62 9.26
CA SER A 127 10.54 -0.22 9.52
C SER A 127 11.23 -1.17 10.48
N ASP A 128 12.48 -1.49 10.18
CA ASP A 128 13.40 -2.22 11.07
C ASP A 128 14.50 -1.24 11.51
N ALA A 129 14.53 -0.88 12.80
CA ALA A 129 15.55 0.01 13.38
C ALA A 129 15.83 1.32 12.58
N LYS A 130 14.79 1.86 11.91
CA LYS A 130 14.74 3.05 11.01
C LYS A 130 14.93 2.78 9.52
N THR A 131 15.27 1.57 9.09
CA THR A 131 15.31 1.22 7.67
C THR A 131 13.91 0.85 7.20
N PRO A 132 13.33 1.54 6.19
CA PRO A 132 12.06 1.12 5.64
C PRO A 132 12.14 -0.27 5.02
N VAL A 133 11.11 -1.07 5.26
CA VAL A 133 11.01 -2.45 4.74
C VAL A 133 9.70 -2.57 3.98
N LEU A 134 9.80 -2.95 2.71
CA LEU A 134 8.66 -3.26 1.84
C LEU A 134 8.34 -4.75 1.96
N ARG A 135 7.05 -5.07 2.07
CA ARG A 135 6.56 -6.42 2.34
C ARG A 135 5.44 -6.82 1.40
N ASP A 136 5.34 -8.11 1.15
CA ASP A 136 4.26 -8.69 0.35
C ASP A 136 2.98 -8.91 1.18
N ARG A 137 1.99 -9.53 0.52
CA ARG A 137 0.68 -9.87 1.10
C ARG A 137 0.76 -10.77 2.34
N ASP A 138 1.81 -11.61 2.43
CA ASP A 138 2.02 -12.55 3.52
C ASP A 138 2.90 -11.95 4.63
N GLY A 139 3.28 -10.68 4.49
CA GLY A 139 4.16 -9.95 5.39
C GLY A 139 5.64 -10.32 5.25
N GLN A 140 6.02 -11.07 4.21
CA GLN A 140 7.42 -11.39 3.95
C GLN A 140 8.13 -10.16 3.41
N THR A 141 9.41 -10.01 3.77
CA THR A 141 10.23 -8.90 3.26
C THR A 141 10.49 -9.10 1.78
N VAL A 142 10.11 -8.10 0.97
CA VAL A 142 10.40 -8.01 -0.46
C VAL A 142 11.64 -7.18 -0.71
N ALA A 143 11.77 -6.04 -0.01
CA ALA A 143 12.91 -5.15 -0.17
C ALA A 143 13.20 -4.36 1.10
N ARG A 144 14.47 -4.04 1.33
CA ARG A 144 14.93 -3.05 2.33
C ARG A 144 15.40 -1.80 1.60
N LEU A 145 14.93 -0.65 2.04
CA LEU A 145 15.30 0.63 1.46
C LEU A 145 16.49 1.21 2.23
N LEU A 146 17.70 1.02 1.70
CA LEU A 146 18.93 1.47 2.35
C LEU A 146 19.20 2.94 1.96
N PRO A 147 19.49 3.83 2.93
CA PRO A 147 19.74 5.24 2.62
C PRO A 147 21.02 5.41 1.79
N GLY A 148 21.11 6.52 1.06
CA GLY A 148 22.29 6.87 0.26
C GLY A 148 22.27 6.30 -1.15
N GLY A 149 21.09 6.20 -1.77
CA GLY A 149 20.98 5.95 -3.21
C GLY A 149 21.54 7.14 -4.00
N HIS A 150 22.35 6.84 -5.01
CA HIS A 150 22.93 7.84 -5.92
C HIS A 150 22.54 7.47 -7.36
N PRO A 151 21.47 8.08 -7.92
CA PRO A 151 20.99 7.70 -9.23
C PRO A 151 21.97 8.12 -10.32
N SER A 152 22.09 7.30 -11.36
CA SER A 152 22.80 7.69 -12.59
C SER A 152 21.87 8.54 -13.45
N LEU A 153 22.08 9.85 -13.42
CA LEU A 153 21.29 10.82 -14.19
C LEU A 153 21.83 10.95 -15.62
N ALA A 154 20.93 11.10 -16.59
CA ALA A 154 21.32 11.46 -17.96
C ALA A 154 21.89 12.89 -17.98
N PRO A 155 22.71 13.25 -19.00
CA PRO A 155 23.35 14.57 -19.05
C PRO A 155 22.38 15.76 -19.02
N ASP A 156 21.18 15.58 -19.56
CA ASP A 156 20.15 16.62 -19.65
C ASP A 156 19.10 16.54 -18.53
N ASP A 157 19.23 15.58 -17.61
CA ASP A 157 18.34 15.46 -16.46
C ASP A 157 18.58 16.62 -15.47
N ASP A 158 17.51 17.06 -14.80
CA ASP A 158 17.63 18.01 -13.69
C ASP A 158 18.44 17.38 -12.55
N THR A 159 19.53 18.05 -12.14
CA THR A 159 20.39 17.60 -11.06
C THR A 159 19.67 17.50 -9.71
N SER A 160 18.56 18.22 -9.53
CA SER A 160 17.68 18.10 -8.34
C SER A 160 17.09 16.70 -8.18
N LEU A 161 17.12 15.88 -9.25
CA LEU A 161 16.71 14.47 -9.18
C LEU A 161 17.62 13.63 -8.28
N GLY A 162 18.89 14.01 -8.13
CA GLY A 162 19.88 13.36 -7.27
C GLY A 162 19.92 13.88 -5.83
N GLU A 163 19.14 14.91 -5.50
CA GLU A 163 19.06 15.46 -4.14
C GLU A 163 18.02 14.71 -3.28
N PRO A 164 18.26 14.49 -1.97
CA PRO A 164 17.29 13.85 -1.10
C PRO A 164 15.95 14.62 -1.07
N PRO A 165 14.82 13.99 -1.47
CA PRO A 165 13.53 14.66 -1.46
C PRO A 165 13.03 14.88 -0.03
N VAL A 166 12.18 15.90 0.14
CA VAL A 166 11.46 16.16 1.38
C VAL A 166 9.98 15.78 1.24
N PRO A 167 9.32 15.29 2.30
CA PRO A 167 7.89 15.00 2.25
C PRO A 167 7.08 16.25 1.89
N GLY A 168 6.21 16.16 0.88
CA GLY A 168 5.27 17.22 0.52
C GLY A 168 3.89 17.05 1.17
N ASP A 169 2.89 17.80 0.69
CA ASP A 169 1.56 17.86 1.30
C ASP A 169 0.79 16.56 1.13
N ARG A 170 0.92 15.87 -0.02
CA ARG A 170 0.27 14.59 -0.28
C ARG A 170 0.74 13.56 0.75
N VAL A 171 2.05 13.47 0.97
CA VAL A 171 2.64 12.55 1.95
C VAL A 171 2.30 12.95 3.39
N ARG A 172 2.34 14.25 3.72
CA ARG A 172 1.92 14.74 5.05
C ARG A 172 0.48 14.36 5.37
N ALA A 173 -0.42 14.51 4.42
CA ALA A 173 -1.83 14.17 4.59
C ALA A 173 -2.05 12.67 4.80
N ALA A 174 -1.18 11.81 4.25
CA ALA A 174 -1.27 10.34 4.39
C ALA A 174 -0.91 9.82 5.81
N ARG A 175 -0.29 10.66 6.65
CA ARG A 175 0.00 10.36 8.06
C ARG A 175 -1.25 10.34 8.93
N VAL A 176 -2.30 11.02 8.49
CA VAL A 176 -3.59 11.04 9.20
C VAL A 176 -4.38 9.80 8.76
N PRO A 177 -4.76 8.90 9.68
CA PRO A 177 -5.59 7.75 9.34
C PRO A 177 -6.88 8.19 8.65
N ALA A 178 -7.26 7.47 7.59
CA ALA A 178 -8.55 7.69 6.93
C ALA A 178 -9.71 7.38 7.88
N ALA A 179 -10.80 8.13 7.72
CA ALA A 179 -12.05 7.86 8.41
C ALA A 179 -12.45 6.37 8.27
N PRO A 180 -13.07 5.78 9.31
CA PRO A 180 -13.58 4.42 9.21
C PRO A 180 -14.69 4.33 8.16
N LEU A 181 -14.98 3.12 7.69
CA LEU A 181 -16.14 2.87 6.85
C LEU A 181 -17.44 3.28 7.57
N PRO A 182 -18.37 3.97 6.89
CA PRO A 182 -19.71 4.22 7.40
C PRO A 182 -20.43 2.92 7.79
N ALA A 183 -21.28 3.00 8.81
CA ALA A 183 -22.11 1.87 9.22
C ALA A 183 -22.98 1.37 8.06
N GLY A 184 -23.08 0.04 7.91
CA GLY A 184 -23.84 -0.62 6.85
C GLY A 184 -23.04 -0.93 5.59
N LEU A 185 -21.80 -0.46 5.48
CA LEU A 185 -20.86 -0.94 4.47
C LEU A 185 -19.98 -2.05 5.04
N GLU A 186 -19.91 -3.16 4.32
CA GLU A 186 -18.98 -4.24 4.63
C GLU A 186 -17.60 -3.90 4.07
N PRO A 187 -16.49 -4.07 4.82
CA PRO A 187 -15.15 -3.89 4.30
C PRO A 187 -14.90 -4.74 3.04
N ALA A 188 -14.47 -4.12 1.95
CA ALA A 188 -14.07 -4.86 0.77
C ALA A 188 -12.70 -5.53 1.01
N ASP A 189 -12.57 -6.79 0.61
CA ASP A 189 -11.29 -7.50 0.55
C ASP A 189 -10.84 -7.68 -0.92
N ARG A 190 -9.69 -8.33 -1.12
CA ARG A 190 -9.12 -8.51 -2.47
C ARG A 190 -10.05 -9.29 -3.39
N ALA A 191 -10.72 -10.32 -2.88
CA ALA A 191 -11.66 -11.12 -3.66
C ALA A 191 -12.92 -10.32 -4.01
N GLY A 192 -13.43 -9.53 -3.06
CA GLY A 192 -14.59 -8.66 -3.25
C GLY A 192 -14.34 -7.46 -4.17
N LEU A 193 -13.08 -7.08 -4.41
CA LEU A 193 -12.70 -6.02 -5.34
C LEU A 193 -12.38 -6.54 -6.75
N THR A 194 -11.85 -7.75 -6.87
CA THR A 194 -11.43 -8.31 -8.16
C THR A 194 -12.64 -8.56 -9.06
N GLY A 195 -12.59 -8.08 -10.30
CA GLY A 195 -13.68 -8.22 -11.26
C GLY A 195 -13.84 -7.01 -12.18
N HIS A 196 -14.91 -7.04 -12.98
CA HIS A 196 -15.31 -5.95 -13.85
C HIS A 196 -16.47 -5.18 -13.24
N TRP A 197 -16.39 -3.85 -13.26
CA TRP A 197 -17.29 -2.95 -12.55
C TRP A 197 -17.75 -1.82 -13.47
N LEU A 198 -19.02 -1.45 -13.35
CA LEU A 198 -19.63 -0.35 -14.09
C LEU A 198 -20.15 0.72 -13.11
N PRO A 199 -20.07 2.02 -13.43
CA PRO A 199 -20.69 3.07 -12.61
C PRO A 199 -22.16 2.78 -12.35
N ALA A 200 -22.56 2.84 -11.08
CA ALA A 200 -23.93 2.67 -10.68
C ALA A 200 -24.78 3.84 -11.20
N GLY A 201 -25.96 3.56 -11.75
CA GLY A 201 -26.87 4.57 -12.27
C GLY A 201 -27.32 4.28 -13.69
N LYS A 202 -27.39 5.32 -14.53
CA LYS A 202 -27.82 5.17 -15.94
C LYS A 202 -26.75 4.40 -16.72
N ARG A 203 -27.15 3.65 -17.74
CA ARG A 203 -26.19 3.00 -18.64
C ARG A 203 -25.41 4.05 -19.42
N HIS A 204 -24.08 3.98 -19.35
CA HIS A 204 -23.16 4.92 -19.98
C HIS A 204 -22.61 4.40 -21.33
N GLY A 205 -23.50 3.91 -22.20
CA GLY A 205 -23.12 3.28 -23.47
C GLY A 205 -22.75 1.80 -23.34
N THR A 206 -22.17 1.23 -24.41
CA THR A 206 -21.73 -0.17 -24.51
C THR A 206 -20.42 -0.26 -25.29
N GLY A 207 -19.54 -1.20 -24.95
CA GLY A 207 -18.24 -1.39 -25.62
C GLY A 207 -17.07 -0.98 -24.73
N ASP A 208 -15.85 -1.15 -25.23
CA ASP A 208 -14.59 -0.96 -24.47
C ASP A 208 -14.40 0.48 -24.00
N ASP A 209 -15.00 1.46 -24.70
CA ASP A 209 -14.95 2.87 -24.33
C ASP A 209 -15.92 3.20 -23.19
N ALA A 210 -16.92 2.36 -22.90
CA ALA A 210 -17.91 2.66 -21.85
C ALA A 210 -17.21 2.81 -20.49
N PRO A 211 -17.67 3.74 -19.62
CA PRO A 211 -17.07 3.93 -18.31
C PRO A 211 -17.07 2.63 -17.50
N HIS A 212 -15.89 2.20 -17.06
CA HIS A 212 -15.72 0.93 -16.37
C HIS A 212 -14.45 0.91 -15.52
N LEU A 213 -14.38 -0.09 -14.64
CA LEU A 213 -13.20 -0.45 -13.86
C LEU A 213 -13.02 -1.97 -13.90
N ALA A 214 -11.89 -2.43 -14.42
CA ALA A 214 -11.40 -3.79 -14.33
C ALA A 214 -10.34 -3.86 -13.23
N VAL A 215 -10.56 -4.66 -12.19
CA VAL A 215 -9.63 -4.88 -11.09
C VAL A 215 -9.08 -6.30 -11.19
N GLU A 216 -7.75 -6.41 -11.32
CA GLU A 216 -7.06 -7.69 -11.44
C GLU A 216 -6.48 -8.13 -10.08
N ASP A 217 -6.52 -9.44 -9.80
CA ASP A 217 -6.02 -10.01 -8.53
C ASP A 217 -4.52 -9.80 -8.34
N ASP A 218 -3.77 -9.52 -9.41
CA ASP A 218 -2.34 -9.26 -9.38
C ASP A 218 -1.96 -7.85 -8.88
N GLY A 219 -2.95 -7.01 -8.55
CA GLY A 219 -2.74 -5.66 -8.06
C GLY A 219 -2.74 -4.59 -9.15
N ARG A 220 -3.08 -4.93 -10.40
CA ARG A 220 -3.34 -3.95 -11.46
C ARG A 220 -4.82 -3.64 -11.58
N TRP A 221 -5.13 -2.43 -12.05
CA TRP A 221 -6.47 -2.06 -12.48
C TRP A 221 -6.40 -1.29 -13.79
N GLN A 222 -7.47 -1.41 -14.58
CA GLN A 222 -7.69 -0.72 -15.84
C GLN A 222 -9.09 -0.13 -15.84
N GLY A 223 -9.34 0.90 -16.62
CA GLY A 223 -10.65 1.50 -16.74
C GLY A 223 -10.75 2.47 -17.88
N SER A 224 -11.96 2.99 -18.06
CA SER A 224 -12.27 4.08 -18.99
C SER A 224 -13.18 5.08 -18.29
N ASP A 225 -13.03 6.36 -18.61
CA ASP A 225 -14.04 7.37 -18.26
C ASP A 225 -15.14 7.53 -19.32
N GLY A 226 -15.06 6.83 -20.46
CA GLY A 226 -15.88 7.10 -21.64
C GLY A 226 -15.05 7.42 -22.89
N CYS A 227 -13.85 7.98 -22.71
CA CYS A 227 -13.03 8.58 -23.77
C CYS A 227 -11.53 8.38 -23.58
N ASN A 228 -11.09 8.23 -22.33
CA ASN A 228 -9.70 8.07 -21.94
C ASN A 228 -9.53 6.75 -21.18
N GLY A 229 -8.60 5.94 -21.65
CA GLY A 229 -8.13 4.77 -20.92
C GLY A 229 -7.33 5.20 -19.69
N GLN A 230 -7.57 4.51 -18.58
CA GLN A 230 -6.95 4.76 -17.28
C GLN A 230 -6.42 3.44 -16.72
N SER A 231 -5.31 3.50 -15.99
CA SER A 231 -4.75 2.30 -15.36
C SER A 231 -3.86 2.66 -14.18
N GLY A 232 -3.62 1.67 -13.32
CA GLY A 232 -2.55 1.74 -12.35
C GLY A 232 -2.53 0.55 -11.39
N GLY A 233 -1.85 0.75 -10.26
CA GLY A 233 -1.74 -0.26 -9.22
C GLY A 233 -2.79 -0.06 -8.14
N TRP A 234 -3.18 -1.12 -7.46
CA TRP A 234 -4.05 -1.06 -6.30
C TRP A 234 -3.63 -2.06 -5.22
N THR A 235 -3.98 -1.74 -3.98
CA THR A 235 -3.86 -2.62 -2.84
C THR A 235 -4.99 -2.38 -1.86
N VAL A 236 -5.31 -3.40 -1.07
CA VAL A 236 -6.34 -3.36 -0.05
C VAL A 236 -5.79 -3.94 1.24
N GLY A 237 -6.17 -3.33 2.37
CA GLY A 237 -5.83 -3.75 3.71
C GLY A 237 -7.07 -4.01 4.57
N PRO A 238 -6.87 -4.30 5.87
CA PRO A 238 -7.95 -4.50 6.82
C PRO A 238 -8.93 -3.32 6.87
N ASP A 239 -10.17 -3.60 7.27
CA ASP A 239 -11.26 -2.62 7.37
C ASP A 239 -11.51 -1.83 6.08
N GLY A 240 -11.21 -2.44 4.93
CA GLY A 240 -11.41 -1.83 3.61
C GLY A 240 -10.46 -0.67 3.35
N ALA A 241 -9.30 -0.59 4.02
CA ALA A 241 -8.24 0.33 3.64
C ALA A 241 -7.89 0.10 2.16
N PHE A 242 -7.88 1.16 1.37
CA PHE A 242 -7.66 1.06 -0.07
C PHE A 242 -6.67 2.12 -0.51
N LEU A 243 -5.74 1.74 -1.38
CA LEU A 243 -4.83 2.65 -2.05
C LEU A 243 -4.76 2.26 -3.52
N ALA A 244 -4.73 3.26 -4.39
CA ALA A 244 -4.44 3.07 -5.79
C ALA A 244 -3.53 4.17 -6.32
N THR A 245 -2.87 3.86 -7.43
CA THR A 245 -2.18 4.83 -8.27
C THR A 245 -2.92 4.95 -9.59
N VAL A 246 -2.75 6.07 -10.28
CA VAL A 246 -3.25 6.28 -11.64
C VAL A 246 -2.14 6.84 -12.50
N GLY A 247 -1.97 6.25 -13.68
CA GLY A 247 -0.99 6.68 -14.67
C GLY A 247 -1.42 7.93 -15.43
N PRO A 248 -0.52 8.47 -16.28
CA PRO A 248 -0.88 9.53 -17.21
C PRO A 248 -1.96 9.04 -18.17
N GLN A 249 -2.86 9.96 -18.53
CA GLN A 249 -3.94 9.72 -19.47
C GLN A 249 -4.07 10.88 -20.45
N THR A 250 -4.67 10.62 -21.61
CA THR A 250 -5.14 11.69 -22.49
C THR A 250 -6.27 12.45 -21.78
N LEU A 251 -6.42 13.75 -22.06
CA LEU A 251 -7.47 14.58 -21.46
C LEU A 251 -8.53 14.93 -22.53
N ILE A 252 -9.15 13.92 -23.13
CA ILE A 252 -10.28 14.11 -24.05
C ILE A 252 -11.53 14.37 -23.21
N GLY A 253 -12.10 15.56 -23.34
CA GLY A 253 -13.31 15.91 -22.61
C GLY A 253 -14.56 15.21 -23.18
N CYS A 254 -15.32 14.56 -22.31
CA CYS A 254 -16.66 14.04 -22.63
C CYS A 254 -17.57 13.93 -21.40
N ASP A 255 -18.86 13.65 -21.64
CA ASP A 255 -19.89 13.48 -20.61
C ASP A 255 -19.80 12.09 -19.94
N GLY A 256 -18.56 11.69 -19.63
CA GLY A 256 -18.19 10.43 -19.03
C GLY A 256 -18.31 10.40 -17.51
N VAL A 257 -17.88 9.29 -16.90
CA VAL A 257 -17.74 9.14 -15.45
C VAL A 257 -16.28 8.89 -15.15
N ASP A 258 -15.64 9.82 -14.43
CA ASP A 258 -14.21 9.71 -14.12
C ASP A 258 -13.95 8.69 -13.01
N VAL A 259 -13.95 7.41 -13.40
CA VAL A 259 -13.74 6.29 -12.47
C VAL A 259 -12.31 6.28 -11.94
N GLY A 260 -11.31 6.68 -12.72
CA GLY A 260 -9.93 6.74 -12.25
C GLY A 260 -9.69 7.82 -11.21
N ASP A 261 -10.39 8.96 -11.26
CA ASP A 261 -10.40 9.93 -10.15
C ASP A 261 -11.01 9.33 -8.87
N TRP A 262 -12.09 8.55 -8.98
CA TRP A 262 -12.67 7.87 -7.81
C TRP A 262 -11.70 6.87 -7.21
N VAL A 263 -11.05 6.06 -8.04
CA VAL A 263 -10.10 5.01 -7.63
C VAL A 263 -8.85 5.65 -6.99
N SER A 264 -8.26 6.65 -7.63
CA SER A 264 -7.00 7.26 -7.15
C SER A 264 -7.16 8.10 -5.87
N ARG A 265 -8.36 8.65 -5.62
CA ARG A 265 -8.64 9.42 -4.38
C ARG A 265 -9.19 8.58 -3.24
N ALA A 266 -9.60 7.34 -3.50
CA ALA A 266 -10.16 6.48 -2.48
C ALA A 266 -9.12 6.15 -1.40
N ALA A 267 -9.57 6.19 -0.15
CA ALA A 267 -8.84 5.69 1.02
C ALA A 267 -9.57 4.50 1.67
N ARG A 268 -10.85 4.30 1.32
CA ARG A 268 -11.67 3.18 1.74
C ARG A 268 -12.42 2.59 0.55
N ALA A 269 -12.55 1.27 0.57
CA ALA A 269 -13.45 0.52 -0.28
C ALA A 269 -14.38 -0.34 0.59
N GLY A 270 -15.68 -0.21 0.38
CA GLY A 270 -16.70 -0.98 1.07
C GLY A 270 -17.74 -1.54 0.09
N LEU A 271 -18.49 -2.54 0.54
CA LEU A 271 -19.57 -3.18 -0.21
C LEU A 271 -20.91 -2.88 0.46
N ASP A 272 -21.83 -2.35 -0.35
CA ASP A 272 -23.26 -2.24 -0.06
C ASP A 272 -23.98 -3.36 -0.81
N GLY A 273 -24.07 -4.53 -0.17
CA GLY A 273 -24.44 -5.78 -0.83
C GLY A 273 -23.42 -6.17 -1.91
N ARG A 274 -23.78 -5.99 -3.18
CA ARG A 274 -22.86 -6.21 -4.33
C ARG A 274 -22.31 -4.92 -4.92
N THR A 275 -22.71 -3.76 -4.40
CA THR A 275 -22.27 -2.47 -4.94
C THR A 275 -20.98 -2.06 -4.24
N LEU A 276 -19.91 -1.87 -5.01
CA LEU A 276 -18.68 -1.27 -4.52
C LEU A 276 -18.87 0.22 -4.29
N VAL A 277 -18.48 0.69 -3.12
CA VAL A 277 -18.51 2.09 -2.70
C VAL A 277 -17.09 2.53 -2.40
N LEU A 278 -16.62 3.55 -3.12
CA LEU A 278 -15.31 4.16 -2.92
C LEU A 278 -15.47 5.44 -2.10
N LEU A 279 -14.66 5.61 -1.06
CA LEU A 279 -14.72 6.77 -0.19
C LEU A 279 -13.36 7.43 -0.04
N ASP A 280 -13.36 8.75 0.05
CA ASP A 280 -12.15 9.53 0.32
C ASP A 280 -11.68 9.39 1.78
N ARG A 281 -10.55 10.03 2.09
CA ARG A 281 -9.95 10.00 3.42
C ARG A 281 -10.84 10.57 4.53
N SER A 282 -11.78 11.45 4.20
CA SER A 282 -12.74 12.03 5.15
C SER A 282 -13.99 11.16 5.35
N GLY A 283 -14.14 10.08 4.57
CA GLY A 283 -15.31 9.21 4.57
C GLY A 283 -16.43 9.71 3.65
N LYS A 284 -16.15 10.69 2.78
CA LYS A 284 -17.11 11.13 1.77
C LYS A 284 -17.12 10.13 0.60
N GLU A 285 -18.31 9.75 0.16
CA GLU A 285 -18.50 8.91 -1.02
C GLU A 285 -17.98 9.61 -2.28
N LEU A 286 -17.10 8.92 -3.01
CA LEU A 286 -16.56 9.33 -4.31
C LEU A 286 -17.44 8.79 -5.44
N GLY A 287 -17.84 7.53 -5.34
CA GLY A 287 -18.68 6.89 -6.34
C GLY A 287 -19.10 5.48 -5.96
N ARG A 288 -20.03 4.95 -6.76
CA ARG A 288 -20.59 3.60 -6.64
C ARG A 288 -20.45 2.84 -7.94
N LEU A 289 -20.14 1.56 -7.81
CA LEU A 289 -19.84 0.66 -8.91
C LEU A 289 -20.61 -0.65 -8.71
N VAL A 290 -21.27 -1.14 -9.76
CA VAL A 290 -21.97 -2.42 -9.77
C VAL A 290 -21.17 -3.44 -10.57
N PRO A 291 -21.20 -4.73 -10.21
CA PRO A 291 -20.50 -5.75 -10.97
C PRO A 291 -21.11 -5.84 -12.37
N ASP A 292 -20.24 -5.93 -13.38
CA ASP A 292 -20.67 -6.27 -14.72
C ASP A 292 -21.06 -7.75 -14.75
N ALA A 293 -22.33 -8.03 -15.04
CA ALA A 293 -22.90 -9.37 -15.02
C ALA A 293 -22.92 -10.02 -16.41
N SER A 294 -22.01 -9.58 -17.30
CA SER A 294 -21.90 -10.04 -18.68
C SER A 294 -21.48 -11.51 -18.81
#